data_AF-A0A1A9BV90-F1
#
_entry.id   AF-A0A1A9BV90-F1
#
_cell.length_a   1.000
_cell.length_b   1.000
_cell.length_c   1.000
_cell.angle_alpha   90.00
_cell.angle_beta   90.00
_cell.angle_gamma   90.00
#
_symmetry.space_group_name_H-M   'P 1'
#
loop_
_entity.id
_entity.type
_entity.pdbx_description
1 polymer ?
#
loop_
_entity_poly.entity_id
_entity_poly.type
_entity_poly.pdbx_seq_one_letter_code
_entity_poly.pdbx_strand_id
1 'polypeptide(L)'
;MTAAEELASPEGQKLLAMLKVIDEMPAGVEQRGEAAVQAYLDEHLAGTNRGVRGWWQTAKCVGSITAAIAGGAVPVAKILKLKAFIKKVGSVKESAYLLIRVAKGEEKISELGATLGGLASVVLGIDGIKRNCK
;
A
#
# COMPACT_ATOMS: atom_id res chain seq x y z
N MET A 1 -17.18 -4.63 -7.94
CA MET A 1 -16.96 -4.21 -6.55
C MET A 1 -16.42 -2.79 -6.55
N THR A 2 -17.03 -1.92 -5.76
CA THR A 2 -16.60 -0.55 -5.45
C THR A 2 -15.42 -0.57 -4.49
N ALA A 3 -14.71 0.57 -4.34
CA ALA A 3 -13.66 0.67 -3.33
C ALA A 3 -14.13 0.37 -1.90
N ALA A 4 -15.39 0.68 -1.58
CA ALA A 4 -15.97 0.37 -0.26
C ALA A 4 -16.16 -1.14 -0.05
N GLU A 5 -16.64 -1.85 -1.07
CA GLU A 5 -16.82 -3.31 -1.02
C GLU A 5 -15.47 -4.05 -0.95
N GLU A 6 -14.46 -3.57 -1.71
CA GLU A 6 -13.09 -4.07 -1.65
C GLU A 6 -12.48 -3.87 -0.25
N LEU A 7 -12.72 -2.71 0.37
CA LEU A 7 -12.22 -2.43 1.71
C LEU A 7 -12.90 -3.26 2.80
N ALA A 8 -14.19 -3.60 2.61
CA ALA A 8 -14.94 -4.46 3.53
C ALA A 8 -14.56 -5.95 3.42
N SER A 9 -13.94 -6.35 2.31
CA SER A 9 -13.52 -7.74 2.07
C SER A 9 -12.39 -8.19 3.02
N PRO A 10 -12.16 -9.51 3.17
CA PRO A 10 -11.01 -10.03 3.90
C PRO A 10 -9.67 -9.50 3.38
N GLU A 11 -9.55 -9.28 2.07
CA GLU A 11 -8.38 -8.67 1.44
C GLU A 11 -8.24 -7.20 1.84
N GLY A 12 -9.36 -6.46 1.89
CA GLY A 12 -9.48 -5.11 2.44
C GLY A 12 -8.93 -4.99 3.85
N GLN A 13 -9.33 -5.92 4.72
CA GLN A 13 -8.85 -5.95 6.11
C GLN A 13 -7.35 -6.26 6.21
N LYS A 14 -6.82 -7.12 5.35
CA LYS A 14 -5.37 -7.38 5.28
C LYS A 14 -4.59 -6.14 4.83
N LEU A 15 -5.09 -5.41 3.84
CA LEU A 15 -4.50 -4.14 3.42
C LEU A 15 -4.50 -3.14 4.59
N LEU A 16 -5.61 -3.01 5.31
CA LEU A 16 -5.70 -2.13 6.48
C LEU A 16 -4.69 -2.50 7.58
N ALA A 17 -4.59 -3.78 7.92
CA ALA A 17 -3.64 -4.25 8.91
C ALA A 17 -2.19 -3.94 8.49
N MET A 18 -1.85 -4.14 7.22
CA MET A 18 -0.52 -3.84 6.70
C MET A 18 -0.22 -2.33 6.69
N LEU A 19 -1.18 -1.51 6.26
CA LEU A 19 -1.01 -0.05 6.29
C LEU A 19 -0.88 0.48 7.72
N LYS A 20 -1.57 -0.15 8.68
CA LYS A 20 -1.43 0.17 10.10
C LYS A 20 -0.01 -0.11 10.62
N VAL A 21 0.59 -1.26 10.27
CA VAL A 21 2.00 -1.56 10.59
C VAL A 21 2.95 -0.51 10.01
N ILE A 22 2.70 -0.05 8.78
CA ILE A 22 3.52 0.98 8.13
C ILE A 22 3.37 2.34 8.84
N ASP A 23 2.16 2.69 9.28
CA ASP A 23 1.87 3.92 10.01
C ASP A 23 2.51 3.93 11.41
N GLU A 24 2.38 2.81 12.13
CA GLU A 24 2.90 2.60 13.49
C GLU A 24 4.42 2.43 13.56
N MET A 25 5.09 2.24 12.42
CA MET A 25 6.55 2.12 12.37
C MET A 25 7.21 3.27 13.16
N PRO A 26 8.16 3.02 14.07
CA PRO A 26 8.76 4.10 14.82
C PRO A 26 9.72 4.92 13.95
N ALA A 27 9.79 6.24 14.17
CA ALA A 27 10.69 7.12 13.42
C ALA A 27 12.18 6.73 13.56
N GLY A 28 12.55 6.12 14.68
CA GLY A 28 13.90 5.57 14.88
C GLY A 28 14.24 4.40 13.95
N VAL A 29 13.27 3.70 13.38
CA VAL A 29 13.50 2.70 12.32
C VAL A 29 13.83 3.40 11.01
N GLU A 30 13.11 4.46 10.66
CA GLU A 30 13.33 5.24 9.43
C GLU A 30 14.72 5.90 9.42
N GLN A 31 15.14 6.45 10.55
CA GLN A 31 16.43 7.13 10.71
C GLN A 31 17.64 6.18 10.64
N ARG A 32 17.44 4.90 10.97
CA ARG A 32 18.48 3.86 10.86
C ARG A 32 18.69 3.37 9.42
N GLY A 33 17.92 3.89 8.46
CA GLY A 33 18.08 3.61 7.04
C GLY A 33 17.28 2.41 6.54
N GLU A 34 17.47 2.09 5.25
CA GLU A 34 16.62 1.13 4.54
C GLU A 34 16.70 -0.29 5.11
N ALA A 35 17.87 -0.73 5.57
CA ALA A 35 18.05 -2.05 6.16
C ALA A 35 17.21 -2.25 7.43
N ALA A 36 17.11 -1.21 8.27
CA ALA A 36 16.30 -1.25 9.48
C ALA A 36 14.80 -1.26 9.17
N VAL A 37 14.38 -0.48 8.17
CA VAL A 37 12.99 -0.49 7.68
C VAL A 37 12.64 -1.86 7.10
N GLN A 38 13.53 -2.45 6.30
CA GLN A 38 13.34 -3.78 5.74
C GLN A 38 13.18 -4.82 6.85
N ALA A 39 14.09 -4.84 7.84
CA ALA A 39 14.00 -5.75 8.99
C ALA A 39 12.71 -5.58 9.79
N TYR A 40 12.30 -4.34 10.05
CA TYR A 40 11.05 -4.03 10.74
C TYR A 40 9.84 -4.59 9.99
N LEU A 41 9.77 -4.32 8.69
CA LEU A 41 8.70 -4.83 7.85
C LEU A 41 8.76 -6.36 7.82
N ASP A 42 9.95 -6.97 7.72
CA ASP A 42 10.15 -8.41 7.70
C ASP A 42 9.58 -9.09 8.94
N GLU A 43 9.87 -8.54 10.11
CA GLU A 43 9.33 -8.99 11.40
C GLU A 43 7.82 -8.77 11.54
N HIS A 44 7.32 -7.58 11.18
CA HIS A 44 5.93 -7.19 11.48
C HIS A 44 4.91 -7.60 10.41
N LEU A 45 5.38 -7.97 9.22
CA LEU A 45 4.53 -8.49 8.14
C LEU A 45 4.82 -9.98 7.83
N ALA A 46 5.63 -10.66 8.65
CA ALA A 46 5.83 -12.10 8.60
C ALA A 46 4.49 -12.82 8.83
N GLY A 47 3.91 -13.39 7.77
CA GLY A 47 2.59 -14.00 7.79
C GLY A 47 1.68 -13.52 6.65
N THR A 48 2.00 -12.38 6.04
CA THR A 48 1.58 -12.10 4.66
C THR A 48 2.46 -12.94 3.71
N ASN A 49 1.95 -13.41 2.57
CA ASN A 49 2.69 -14.22 1.59
C ASN A 49 3.87 -13.46 0.94
N ARG A 50 4.86 -13.10 1.76
CA ARG A 50 6.14 -12.52 1.38
C ARG A 50 6.91 -13.51 0.51
N GLY A 51 7.37 -13.05 -0.65
CA GLY A 51 8.28 -13.81 -1.51
C GLY A 51 7.63 -14.64 -2.62
N VAL A 52 6.30 -14.70 -2.74
CA VAL A 52 5.66 -15.36 -3.90
C VAL A 52 5.70 -14.45 -5.12
N ARG A 53 6.79 -14.54 -5.87
CA ARG A 53 7.02 -13.79 -7.11
C ARG A 53 6.00 -14.22 -8.17
N GLY A 54 5.09 -13.33 -8.57
CA GLY A 54 4.08 -13.57 -9.62
C GLY A 54 2.64 -13.77 -9.13
N TRP A 55 2.41 -14.08 -7.85
CA TRP A 55 1.05 -14.23 -7.28
C TRP A 55 0.18 -12.98 -7.42
N TRP A 56 0.81 -11.79 -7.39
CA TRP A 56 0.08 -10.52 -7.49
C TRP A 56 -0.65 -10.36 -8.82
N GLN A 57 -0.30 -11.13 -9.86
CA GLN A 57 -0.92 -11.08 -11.20
C GLN A 57 -2.31 -11.73 -11.22
N THR A 58 -2.56 -12.67 -10.30
CA THR A 58 -3.83 -13.41 -10.15
C THR A 58 -4.68 -12.90 -8.99
N ALA A 59 -4.13 -12.05 -8.12
CA ALA A 59 -4.86 -11.44 -7.03
C ALA A 59 -5.82 -10.36 -7.53
N LYS A 60 -7.01 -10.25 -6.92
CA LYS A 60 -7.94 -9.12 -7.12
C LYS A 60 -7.28 -7.78 -6.75
N CYS A 61 -7.96 -6.67 -6.99
CA CYS A 61 -7.43 -5.31 -6.80
C CYS A 61 -6.68 -5.11 -5.47
N VAL A 62 -7.36 -5.28 -4.34
CA VAL A 62 -6.73 -5.06 -3.03
C VAL A 62 -5.66 -6.10 -2.72
N GLY A 63 -5.86 -7.34 -3.17
CA GLY A 63 -4.85 -8.38 -3.05
C GLY A 63 -3.56 -8.03 -3.80
N SER A 64 -3.67 -7.36 -4.95
CA SER A 64 -2.53 -6.88 -5.74
C SER A 64 -1.78 -5.75 -5.03
N ILE A 65 -2.50 -4.79 -4.42
CA ILE A 65 -1.91 -3.71 -3.63
C ILE A 65 -1.14 -4.30 -2.43
N THR A 66 -1.81 -5.20 -1.70
CA THR A 66 -1.24 -5.87 -0.52
C THR A 66 -0.01 -6.69 -0.89
N ALA A 67 -0.08 -7.48 -1.96
CA ALA A 67 1.03 -8.30 -2.43
C ALA A 67 2.20 -7.47 -2.97
N ALA A 68 1.95 -6.33 -3.61
CA ALA A 68 3.02 -5.46 -4.08
C ALA A 68 3.84 -4.87 -2.91
N ILE A 69 3.16 -4.46 -1.84
CA ILE A 69 3.78 -3.90 -0.64
C ILE A 69 4.50 -5.00 0.16
N ALA A 70 3.82 -6.13 0.43
CA ALA A 70 4.40 -7.23 1.20
C ALA A 70 5.50 -7.99 0.43
N GLY A 71 5.32 -8.18 -0.87
CA GLY A 71 6.20 -8.99 -1.72
C GLY A 71 7.53 -8.33 -2.09
N GLY A 72 7.85 -7.15 -1.55
CA GLY A 72 9.09 -6.43 -1.83
C GLY A 72 9.15 -5.80 -3.22
N ALA A 73 8.04 -5.80 -3.98
CA ALA A 73 7.97 -5.11 -5.27
C ALA A 73 7.95 -3.58 -5.12
N VAL A 74 7.58 -3.09 -3.93
CA VAL A 74 7.70 -1.70 -3.52
C VAL A 74 9.05 -1.52 -2.80
N PRO A 75 10.03 -0.80 -3.40
CA PRO A 75 11.26 -0.42 -2.72
C PRO A 75 11.01 0.20 -1.34
N VAL A 76 11.91 -0.05 -0.39
CA VAL A 76 11.81 0.47 0.99
C VAL A 76 11.60 1.99 1.02
N ALA A 77 12.34 2.76 0.22
CA ALA A 77 12.15 4.21 0.09
C ALA A 77 10.71 4.62 -0.31
N LYS A 78 9.99 3.76 -1.05
CA LYS A 78 8.59 3.99 -1.43
C LYS A 78 7.62 3.64 -0.30
N ILE A 79 7.97 2.70 0.58
CA ILE A 79 7.19 2.40 1.80
C ILE A 79 7.16 3.62 2.72
N LEU A 80 8.29 4.34 2.85
CA LEU A 80 8.33 5.59 3.62
C LEU A 80 7.41 6.67 3.01
N LYS A 81 7.29 6.72 1.68
CA LYS A 81 6.31 7.61 1.02
C LYS A 81 4.87 7.19 1.27
N LEU A 82 4.58 5.88 1.32
CA LEU A 82 3.27 5.38 1.71
C LEU A 82 2.94 5.74 3.17
N LYS A 83 3.92 5.64 4.08
CA LYS A 83 3.75 6.14 5.44
C LYS A 83 3.44 7.64 5.48
N ALA A 84 4.18 8.43 4.70
CA ALA A 84 3.94 9.87 4.60
C ALA A 84 2.55 10.17 4.01
N PHE A 85 2.07 9.36 3.06
CA PHE A 85 0.70 9.45 2.53
C PHE A 85 -0.32 9.22 3.64
N ILE A 86 -0.17 8.13 4.42
CA ILE A 86 -1.08 7.80 5.51
C ILE A 86 -1.13 8.93 6.54
N LYS A 87 0.03 9.46 6.93
CA LYS A 87 0.12 10.61 7.85
C LYS A 87 -0.52 11.87 7.30
N LYS A 88 -0.42 12.15 6.00
CA LYS A 88 -1.03 13.33 5.39
C LYS A 88 -2.55 13.20 5.24
N VAL A 89 -3.05 12.00 4.99
CA VAL A 89 -4.49 11.72 5.00
C VAL A 89 -5.03 11.74 6.44
N GLY A 90 -4.25 11.28 7.41
CA GLY A 90 -4.61 11.25 8.82
C GLY A 90 -5.40 10.01 9.26
N SER A 91 -5.68 9.09 8.33
CA SER A 91 -6.41 7.85 8.61
C SER A 91 -5.92 6.71 7.72
N VAL A 92 -5.57 5.58 8.34
CA VAL A 92 -5.21 4.34 7.64
C VAL A 92 -6.37 3.87 6.74
N LYS A 93 -7.61 3.97 7.23
CA LYS A 93 -8.80 3.51 6.50
C LYS A 93 -9.07 4.35 5.26
N GLU A 94 -8.98 5.66 5.41
CA GLU A 94 -9.19 6.58 4.29
C GLU A 94 -8.05 6.50 3.29
N SER A 95 -6.81 6.31 3.76
CA SER A 95 -5.66 6.06 2.89
C SER A 95 -5.85 4.81 2.02
N ALA A 96 -6.29 3.70 2.63
CA ALA A 96 -6.60 2.48 1.90
C ALA A 96 -7.72 2.73 0.86
N TYR A 97 -8.79 3.40 1.27
CA TYR A 97 -9.92 3.74 0.40
C TYR A 97 -9.50 4.56 -0.81
N LEU A 98 -8.74 5.65 -0.61
CA LEU A 98 -8.24 6.51 -1.70
C LEU A 98 -7.31 5.73 -2.64
N LEU A 99 -6.40 4.91 -2.10
CA LEU A 99 -5.53 4.07 -2.93
C LEU A 99 -6.34 3.12 -3.82
N ILE A 100 -7.38 2.48 -3.27
CA ILE A 100 -8.26 1.60 -4.03
C ILE A 100 -9.04 2.37 -5.08
N ARG A 101 -9.69 3.48 -4.71
CA ARG A 101 -10.46 4.31 -5.67
C ARG A 101 -9.61 4.73 -6.85
N VAL A 102 -8.41 5.22 -6.58
CA VAL A 102 -7.49 5.64 -7.62
C VAL A 102 -7.01 4.46 -8.46
N ALA A 103 -6.71 3.31 -7.83
CA ALA A 103 -6.32 2.11 -8.56
C ALA A 103 -7.43 1.61 -9.52
N LYS A 104 -8.69 1.80 -9.11
CA LYS A 104 -9.89 1.45 -9.89
C LYS A 104 -10.33 2.51 -10.89
N GLY A 105 -9.73 3.70 -10.86
CA GLY A 105 -10.15 4.84 -11.68
C GLY A 105 -11.45 5.51 -11.21
N GLU A 106 -11.94 5.18 -10.00
CA GLU A 106 -13.07 5.86 -9.34
C GLU A 106 -12.69 7.26 -8.81
N GLU A 107 -11.40 7.59 -8.84
CA GLU A 107 -10.82 8.88 -8.44
C GLU A 107 -9.53 9.11 -9.23
N LYS A 108 -9.28 10.36 -9.67
CA LYS A 108 -8.07 10.67 -10.41
C LYS A 108 -6.96 11.07 -9.45
N ILE A 109 -5.72 10.62 -9.72
CA ILE A 109 -4.53 11.06 -8.98
C ILE A 109 -4.41 12.59 -8.94
N SER A 110 -4.83 13.28 -10.01
CA SER A 110 -4.83 14.74 -10.08
C SER A 110 -5.78 15.41 -9.08
N GLU A 111 -6.87 14.74 -8.69
CA GLU A 111 -7.87 15.25 -7.74
C GLU A 111 -7.35 15.21 -6.30
N LEU A 112 -6.37 14.35 -6.00
CA LEU A 112 -5.66 14.32 -4.72
C LEU A 112 -4.72 15.54 -4.51
N GLY A 113 -4.51 16.35 -5.55
CA GLY A 113 -3.53 17.43 -5.55
C GLY A 113 -2.07 16.94 -5.63
N ALA A 114 -1.14 17.86 -5.92
CA ALA A 114 0.24 17.52 -6.27
C ALA A 114 0.97 16.67 -5.20
N THR A 115 0.71 16.97 -3.92
CA THR A 115 1.36 16.27 -2.81
C THR A 115 0.85 14.83 -2.66
N LEU A 116 -0.45 14.64 -2.42
CA LEU A 116 -1.01 13.31 -2.19
C LEU A 116 -0.98 12.48 -3.47
N GLY A 117 -1.21 13.08 -4.63
CA GLY A 117 -1.06 12.42 -5.92
C GLY A 117 0.36 11.94 -6.19
N GLY A 118 1.37 12.73 -5.82
CA GLY A 118 2.78 12.32 -5.89
C GLY A 118 3.11 11.11 -4.99
N LEU A 119 2.48 11.01 -3.81
CA LEU A 119 2.68 9.88 -2.91
C LEU A 119 1.86 8.64 -3.32
N ALA A 120 0.62 8.83 -3.76
CA ALA A 120 -0.24 7.76 -4.25
C ALA A 120 0.32 7.13 -5.55
N SER A 121 0.86 7.94 -6.46
CA SER A 121 1.49 7.46 -7.71
C SER A 121 2.69 6.55 -7.48
N VAL A 122 3.38 6.70 -6.35
CA VAL A 122 4.52 5.85 -5.99
C VAL A 122 4.08 4.42 -5.69
N VAL A 123 2.91 4.26 -5.07
CA VAL A 123 2.31 2.97 -4.73
C VAL A 123 1.57 2.38 -5.94
N LEU A 124 0.75 3.20 -6.59
CA LEU A 124 -0.13 2.80 -7.70
C LEU A 124 0.57 2.79 -9.06
N GLY A 125 1.79 3.30 -9.15
CA GLY A 125 2.64 3.23 -10.32
C GLY A 125 3.10 1.82 -10.68
N ILE A 126 2.80 0.82 -9.85
CA ILE A 126 3.06 -0.58 -10.14
C ILE A 126 2.01 -1.09 -11.14
N ASP A 127 2.47 -1.41 -12.35
CA ASP A 127 1.61 -1.84 -13.46
C ASP A 127 0.71 -3.03 -13.14
N GLY A 128 1.13 -3.92 -12.25
CA GLY A 128 0.30 -5.04 -11.78
C GLY A 128 -0.96 -4.60 -11.04
N ILE A 129 -0.86 -3.54 -10.22
CA ILE A 129 -2.01 -2.98 -9.49
C ILE A 129 -3.02 -2.39 -10.48
N LYS A 130 -2.54 -1.60 -11.45
CA LYS A 130 -3.40 -0.97 -12.47
C LYS A 130 -4.14 -1.98 -13.35
N ARG A 131 -3.56 -3.16 -13.60
CA ARG A 131 -4.19 -4.22 -14.41
C ARG A 131 -5.28 -4.95 -13.64
N ASN A 132 -5.08 -5.18 -12.34
CA ASN A 132 -5.98 -5.99 -11.51
C ASN A 132 -7.07 -5.19 -10.78
N CYS A 133 -7.02 -3.86 -10.86
CA CYS A 133 -8.02 -2.98 -10.26
C CYS A 133 -9.07 -2.44 -11.23
N LYS A 134 -9.01 -2.81 -12.52
CA LYS A 134 -9.97 -2.35 -13.53
C LYS A 134 -11.40 -2.85 -13.29
#